data_AF-A0AAV5KIS8-F1
#
_entry.id   AF-A0AAV5KIS8-F1
#
_cell.length_a   1.000
_cell.length_b   1.000
_cell.length_c   1.000
_cell.angle_alpha   90.00
_cell.angle_beta   90.00
_cell.angle_gamma   90.00
#
_symmetry.space_group_name_H-M   'P 1'
#
loop_
_entity.id
_entity.type
_entity.pdbx_description
1 polymer ?
#
loop_
_entity_poly.entity_id
_entity_poly.type
_entity_poly.pdbx_seq_one_letter_code
_entity_poly.pdbx_strand_id
1 'polypeptide(L)'
;MGSMKVENNAANVEGFEHCLDGIFSKVNKLEKRVNEIERFYGTANDTQLNTPKSSSVVKDKVKEKHLSCIEKQQQDAFNREAAAAKRMQELMRQFEKILRHITQHKWAHPFMHPVDVDGLGLHDYYEVRLIIPFKIF
;
A
#
# COMPACT_ATOMS: atom_id res chain seq x y z
N MET A 1 23.49 11.28 43.12
CA MET A 1 22.34 10.69 42.40
C MET A 1 22.74 10.69 40.94
N GLY A 2 23.10 9.58 40.32
CA GLY A 2 22.34 8.34 40.17
C GLY A 2 22.02 8.23 38.68
N SER A 3 22.77 7.36 38.00
CA SER A 3 23.02 7.30 36.56
C SER A 3 21.83 6.84 35.70
N MET A 4 21.82 7.35 34.46
CA MET A 4 21.47 6.72 33.18
C MET A 4 20.24 5.81 33.04
N LYS A 5 19.40 6.13 32.04
CA LYS A 5 18.61 5.13 31.30
C LYS A 5 18.62 5.46 29.80
N VAL A 6 19.73 5.12 29.15
CA VAL A 6 19.87 5.09 27.68
C VAL A 6 20.39 3.70 27.34
N GLU A 7 19.53 2.69 27.38
CA GLU A 7 19.97 1.30 27.16
C GLU A 7 18.90 0.43 26.48
N ASN A 8 18.07 1.02 25.61
CA ASN A 8 17.03 0.26 24.89
C ASN A 8 16.98 0.48 23.37
N ASN A 9 17.94 1.23 22.80
CA ASN A 9 17.98 1.51 21.35
C ASN A 9 19.03 0.68 20.60
N ALA A 10 20.05 0.14 21.28
CA ALA A 10 21.12 -0.62 20.63
C ALA A 10 20.65 -1.99 20.13
N ALA A 11 19.90 -2.73 20.95
CA ALA A 11 19.40 -4.06 20.61
C ALA A 11 18.39 -4.09 19.44
N ASN A 12 17.65 -2.99 19.23
CA ASN A 12 16.67 -2.90 18.14
C ASN A 12 17.32 -2.60 16.79
N VAL A 13 18.44 -1.87 16.79
CA VAL A 13 19.22 -1.56 15.58
C VAL A 13 19.94 -2.81 15.08
N GLU A 14 20.52 -3.60 16.00
CA GLU A 14 21.22 -4.85 15.67
C GLU A 14 20.28 -5.92 15.07
N GLY A 15 19.05 -6.03 15.59
CA GLY A 15 18.03 -6.91 15.01
C GLY A 15 17.58 -6.47 13.61
N PHE A 16 17.57 -5.17 13.35
CA PHE A 16 17.25 -4.63 12.02
C PHE A 16 18.38 -4.86 11.02
N GLU A 17 19.64 -4.70 11.44
CA GLU A 17 20.81 -5.01 10.59
C GLU A 17 20.82 -6.48 10.15
N HIS A 18 20.58 -7.41 11.08
CA HIS A 18 20.44 -8.83 10.74
C HIS A 18 19.27 -9.11 9.78
N CYS A 19 18.18 -8.36 9.89
CA CYS A 19 17.04 -8.47 8.98
C CYS A 19 17.43 -7.98 7.56
N LEU A 20 18.12 -6.84 7.46
CA LEU A 20 18.60 -6.29 6.19
C LEU A 20 19.57 -7.24 5.49
N ASP A 21 20.50 -7.85 6.23
CA ASP A 21 21.42 -8.85 5.68
C ASP A 21 20.68 -10.10 5.17
N GLY A 22 19.68 -10.54 5.92
CA GLY A 22 18.82 -11.65 5.51
C GLY A 22 18.03 -11.36 4.24
N ILE A 23 17.52 -10.14 4.10
CA ILE A 23 16.83 -9.67 2.89
C ILE A 23 17.82 -9.58 1.73
N PHE A 24 18.98 -8.96 1.93
CA PHE A 24 20.03 -8.81 0.91
C PHE A 24 20.50 -10.16 0.38
N SER A 25 20.73 -11.13 1.28
CA SER A 25 21.11 -12.49 0.92
C SER A 25 20.03 -13.19 0.07
N LYS A 26 18.74 -13.03 0.43
CA LYS A 26 17.63 -13.58 -0.35
C LYS A 26 17.51 -12.93 -1.73
N VAL A 27 17.70 -11.62 -1.83
CA VAL A 27 17.68 -10.88 -3.12
C VAL A 27 18.82 -11.36 -4.03
N ASN A 28 20.05 -11.43 -3.52
CA ASN A 28 21.21 -11.92 -4.28
C ASN A 28 21.03 -13.38 -4.74
N LYS A 29 20.45 -14.23 -3.88
CA LYS A 29 20.11 -15.62 -4.25
C LYS A 29 19.05 -15.67 -5.37
N LEU A 30 18.05 -14.79 -5.31
CA LEU A 30 17.02 -14.71 -6.34
C LEU A 30 17.59 -14.24 -7.68
N GLU A 31 18.42 -13.19 -7.66
CA GLU A 31 19.09 -12.65 -8.83
C GLU A 31 19.93 -13.72 -9.56
N LYS A 32 20.73 -14.49 -8.81
CA LYS A 32 21.50 -15.61 -9.38
C LYS A 32 20.62 -16.64 -10.08
N ARG A 33 19.49 -17.01 -9.46
CA ARG A 33 18.54 -17.98 -10.03
C ARG A 33 17.85 -17.42 -11.27
N VAL A 34 17.52 -16.13 -11.29
CA VAL A 34 16.96 -15.47 -12.47
C VAL A 34 17.97 -15.45 -13.61
N ASN A 35 19.23 -15.10 -13.36
CA ASN A 35 20.30 -15.12 -14.37
C ASN A 35 20.58 -16.53 -14.90
N GLU A 36 20.49 -17.56 -14.04
CA GLU A 36 20.62 -18.96 -14.45
C GLU A 36 19.46 -19.40 -15.35
N ILE A 37 18.23 -19.05 -14.98
CA ILE A 37 17.02 -19.32 -15.76
C ILE A 37 17.07 -18.59 -17.11
N GLU A 38 17.46 -17.32 -17.11
CA GLU A 38 17.62 -16.52 -18.33
C GLU A 38 18.67 -17.13 -19.25
N ARG A 39 19.80 -17.58 -18.73
CA ARG A 39 20.81 -18.32 -19.50
C ARG A 39 20.29 -19.67 -20.01
N PHE A 40 19.59 -20.43 -19.18
CA PHE A 40 19.04 -21.73 -19.56
C PHE A 40 18.11 -21.61 -20.77
N TYR A 41 17.19 -20.64 -20.73
CA TYR A 41 16.31 -20.37 -21.85
C TYR A 41 17.06 -19.68 -23.00
N GLY A 42 17.95 -18.73 -22.73
CA GLY A 42 18.78 -18.07 -23.75
C GLY A 42 19.62 -19.04 -24.58
N THR A 43 20.23 -20.05 -23.96
CA THR A 43 21.05 -21.06 -24.63
C THR A 43 20.20 -22.19 -25.26
N ALA A 44 19.03 -22.52 -24.71
CA ALA A 44 18.11 -23.48 -25.32
C ALA A 44 17.53 -23.01 -26.67
N ASN A 45 17.49 -21.70 -26.88
CA ASN A 45 17.07 -21.10 -28.16
C ASN A 45 18.14 -21.20 -29.26
N ASP A 46 19.40 -21.44 -28.86
CA ASP A 46 20.59 -21.36 -29.72
C ASP A 46 21.24 -22.74 -29.94
N THR A 47 20.51 -23.82 -29.64
CA THR A 47 20.91 -25.19 -29.98
C THR A 47 19.90 -25.81 -30.95
N GLN A 48 19.80 -25.23 -32.13
CA GLN A 48 19.76 -26.03 -33.35
C GLN A 48 20.65 -25.41 -34.42
N LEU A 49 21.53 -26.25 -34.96
CA LEU A 49 22.29 -26.07 -36.20
C LEU A 49 23.69 -25.42 -36.11
N ASN A 50 24.69 -26.26 -35.79
CA ASN A 50 26.05 -26.08 -36.31
C ASN A 50 26.29 -27.06 -37.47
N THR A 51 25.91 -26.64 -38.68
CA THR A 51 26.65 -26.98 -39.92
C THR A 51 26.99 -25.66 -40.61
N PRO A 52 28.23 -25.47 -41.08
CA PRO A 52 28.69 -24.15 -41.46
C PRO A 52 28.31 -23.85 -42.91
N LYS A 53 27.51 -22.79 -43.10
CA LYS A 53 27.63 -21.76 -44.15
C LYS A 53 26.30 -21.03 -44.32
N SER A 54 26.43 -19.74 -44.63
CA SER A 54 25.40 -18.87 -45.20
C SER A 54 24.62 -18.00 -44.21
N SER A 55 25.04 -16.73 -44.17
CA SER A 55 24.20 -15.55 -44.43
C SER A 55 22.73 -15.57 -43.98
N SER A 56 22.35 -14.58 -43.17
CA SER A 56 21.29 -13.59 -43.42
C SER A 56 20.63 -13.19 -42.09
N VAL A 57 20.78 -11.93 -41.67
CA VAL A 57 19.73 -10.89 -41.78
C VAL A 57 18.46 -11.26 -40.98
N VAL A 58 18.29 -10.54 -39.86
CA VAL A 58 17.01 -10.13 -39.24
C VAL A 58 16.19 -11.20 -38.49
N LYS A 59 16.16 -11.10 -37.15
CA LYS A 59 14.90 -10.84 -36.41
C LYS A 59 15.12 -10.54 -34.92
N ASP A 60 15.31 -9.26 -34.67
CA ASP A 60 15.00 -8.60 -33.41
C ASP A 60 13.46 -8.60 -33.22
N LYS A 61 12.88 -9.56 -32.47
CA LYS A 61 11.41 -9.59 -32.24
C LYS A 61 10.85 -10.51 -31.14
N VAL A 62 11.60 -10.78 -30.07
CA VAL A 62 11.09 -11.62 -28.94
C VAL A 62 11.08 -10.89 -27.58
N LYS A 63 11.83 -9.78 -27.42
CA LYS A 63 11.91 -9.06 -26.14
C LYS A 63 10.67 -8.20 -25.80
N GLU A 64 9.78 -7.95 -26.76
CA GLU A 64 8.64 -7.03 -26.60
C GLU A 64 7.43 -7.64 -25.86
N LYS A 65 7.27 -8.97 -25.90
CA LYS A 65 6.06 -9.63 -25.38
C LYS A 65 6.06 -9.86 -23.86
N HIS A 66 7.24 -9.85 -23.21
CA HIS A 66 7.34 -10.07 -21.77
C HIS A 66 7.26 -8.77 -20.97
N LEU A 67 7.87 -7.68 -21.47
CA LEU A 67 7.76 -6.34 -20.88
C LEU A 67 6.33 -5.81 -20.93
N SER A 68 5.63 -6.04 -22.05
CA SER A 68 4.22 -5.65 -22.21
C SER A 68 3.24 -6.41 -21.31
N CYS A 69 3.64 -7.55 -20.72
CA CYS A 69 2.79 -8.29 -19.79
C CYS A 69 2.80 -7.68 -18.37
N ILE A 70 3.97 -7.22 -17.92
CA ILE A 70 4.13 -6.56 -16.61
C ILE A 70 3.46 -5.17 -16.64
N GLU A 71 3.62 -4.43 -17.74
CA GLU A 71 2.95 -3.13 -17.92
C GLU A 71 1.43 -3.25 -17.95
N LYS A 72 0.88 -4.28 -18.63
CA LYS A 72 -0.58 -4.51 -18.65
C LYS A 72 -1.15 -4.84 -17.27
N GLN A 73 -0.43 -5.65 -16.49
CA GLN A 73 -0.87 -6.03 -15.15
C GLN A 73 -0.78 -4.87 -14.14
N GLN A 74 0.26 -4.04 -14.23
CA GLN A 74 0.39 -2.81 -13.42
C GLN A 74 -0.65 -1.75 -13.81
N GLN A 75 -0.93 -1.59 -15.10
CA GLN A 75 -1.96 -0.66 -15.58
C GLN A 75 -3.37 -1.09 -15.11
N ASP A 76 -3.68 -2.39 -15.11
CA ASP A 76 -4.95 -2.90 -14.60
C ASP A 76 -5.09 -2.70 -13.07
N ALA A 77 -4.01 -2.85 -12.31
CA ALA A 77 -3.99 -2.53 -10.88
C ALA A 77 -4.24 -1.03 -10.63
N PHE A 78 -3.57 -0.15 -11.37
CA PHE A 78 -3.79 1.31 -11.31
C PHE A 78 -5.22 1.70 -11.70
N ASN A 79 -5.77 1.09 -12.75
CA ASN A 79 -7.15 1.34 -13.18
C ASN A 79 -8.17 0.91 -12.11
N ARG A 80 -7.93 -0.22 -11.44
CA ARG A 80 -8.78 -0.71 -10.34
C ARG A 80 -8.70 0.21 -9.12
N GLU A 81 -7.52 0.69 -8.77
CA GLU A 81 -7.31 1.66 -7.69
C GLU A 81 -7.98 3.00 -8.00
N ALA A 82 -7.81 3.52 -9.22
CA ALA A 82 -8.48 4.74 -9.69
C ALA A 82 -10.01 4.60 -9.66
N ALA A 83 -10.55 3.43 -10.03
CA ALA A 83 -11.97 3.14 -9.91
C ALA A 83 -12.44 3.08 -8.45
N ALA A 84 -11.62 2.56 -7.52
CA ALA A 84 -11.93 2.56 -6.09
C ALA A 84 -11.91 3.99 -5.51
N ALA A 85 -10.91 4.79 -5.88
CA ALA A 85 -10.83 6.20 -5.47
C ALA A 85 -12.03 7.00 -5.97
N LYS A 86 -12.47 6.80 -7.22
CA LYS A 86 -13.69 7.44 -7.75
C LYS A 86 -14.94 7.06 -6.96
N ARG A 87 -15.09 5.79 -6.57
CA ARG A 87 -16.20 5.35 -5.71
C ARG A 87 -16.14 6.01 -4.33
N MET A 88 -14.94 6.14 -3.74
CA MET A 88 -14.78 6.84 -2.46
C MET A 88 -15.15 8.32 -2.55
N GLN A 89 -14.69 9.01 -3.60
CA GLN A 89 -15.01 10.42 -3.85
C GLN A 89 -16.53 10.62 -4.03
N GLU A 90 -17.20 9.70 -4.74
CA GLU A 90 -18.65 9.72 -4.85
C GLU A 90 -19.34 9.62 -3.49
N LEU A 91 -18.92 8.64 -2.66
CA LEU A 91 -19.46 8.47 -1.32
C LEU A 91 -19.27 9.72 -0.46
N MET A 92 -18.06 10.30 -0.46
CA MET A 92 -17.78 11.53 0.28
C MET A 92 -18.67 12.70 -0.15
N ARG A 93 -18.93 12.83 -1.46
CA ARG A 93 -19.85 13.86 -1.97
C ARG A 93 -21.30 13.64 -1.51
N GLN A 94 -21.74 12.39 -1.39
CA GLN A 94 -23.07 12.09 -0.84
C GLN A 94 -23.12 12.41 0.66
N PHE A 95 -22.08 12.06 1.42
CA PHE A 95 -21.99 12.42 2.84
C PHE A 95 -21.97 13.94 3.05
N GLU A 96 -21.27 14.70 2.20
CA GLU A 96 -21.25 16.16 2.29
C GLU A 96 -22.67 16.75 2.22
N LYS A 97 -23.51 16.26 1.30
CA LYS A 97 -24.90 16.71 1.17
C LYS A 97 -25.71 16.41 2.43
N ILE A 98 -25.57 15.20 2.96
CA ILE A 98 -26.26 14.76 4.18
C ILE A 98 -25.82 15.61 5.37
N LEU A 99 -24.52 15.78 5.56
CA LEU A 99 -23.96 16.60 6.63
C LEU A 99 -24.42 18.04 6.53
N ARG A 100 -24.40 18.66 5.33
CA ARG A 100 -24.96 20.00 5.13
C ARG A 100 -26.43 20.09 5.52
N HIS A 101 -27.23 19.10 5.18
CA HIS A 101 -28.65 19.09 5.52
C HIS A 101 -28.86 19.03 7.05
N ILE A 102 -28.09 18.18 7.74
CA ILE A 102 -28.19 18.02 9.19
C ILE A 102 -27.66 19.27 9.91
N THR A 103 -26.51 19.83 9.50
CA THR A 103 -25.90 20.99 10.16
C THR A 103 -26.65 22.29 9.96
N GLN A 104 -27.45 22.40 8.90
CA GLN A 104 -28.31 23.56 8.63
C GLN A 104 -29.66 23.50 9.36
N HIS A 105 -29.96 22.40 10.04
CA HIS A 105 -31.20 22.27 10.78
C HIS A 105 -31.24 23.25 11.97
N LYS A 106 -32.41 23.82 12.27
CA LYS A 106 -32.62 24.80 13.36
C LYS A 106 -32.22 24.29 14.76
N TRP A 107 -32.12 22.96 14.94
CA TRP A 107 -31.71 22.31 16.19
C TRP A 107 -30.32 21.68 16.13
N ALA A 108 -29.55 21.96 15.08
CA ALA A 108 -28.22 21.39 14.92
C ALA A 108 -27.17 22.02 15.86
N HIS A 109 -27.45 23.21 16.38
CA HIS A 109 -26.51 24.01 17.18
C HIS A 109 -25.78 23.22 18.29
N PRO A 110 -26.43 22.36 19.10
CA PRO A 110 -25.76 21.58 20.14
C PRO A 110 -24.72 20.56 19.62
N PHE A 111 -24.78 20.21 18.34
CA PHE A 111 -23.93 19.20 17.71
C PHE A 111 -22.80 19.80 16.84
N MET A 112 -22.72 21.14 16.74
CA MET A 112 -21.74 21.83 15.89
C MET A 112 -20.33 21.88 16.52
N HIS A 113 -20.25 21.68 17.83
CA HIS A 113 -19.00 21.70 18.59
C HIS A 113 -18.93 20.50 19.53
N PRO A 114 -17.71 20.05 19.90
CA PRO A 114 -17.55 19.10 20.99
C PRO A 114 -18.21 19.62 22.27
N VAL A 115 -18.75 18.73 23.08
CA VAL A 115 -19.33 19.09 24.38
C VAL A 115 -18.23 19.62 25.29
N ASP A 116 -18.43 20.84 25.78
CA ASP A 116 -17.56 21.46 26.78
C ASP A 116 -17.88 20.87 28.16
N VAL A 117 -17.18 19.81 28.51
CA VAL A 117 -17.39 19.04 29.74
C VAL A 117 -17.07 19.87 30.97
N ASP A 118 -15.98 20.64 30.92
CA ASP A 118 -15.51 21.47 32.03
C ASP A 118 -16.41 22.69 32.23
N GLY A 119 -16.78 23.36 31.14
CA GLY A 119 -17.67 24.54 31.19
C GLY A 119 -19.11 24.21 31.61
N LEU A 120 -19.57 22.97 31.36
CA LEU A 120 -20.91 22.51 31.76
C LEU A 120 -20.92 21.71 33.08
N GLY A 121 -19.76 21.44 33.69
CA GLY A 121 -19.66 20.67 34.93
C GLY A 121 -20.09 19.21 34.81
N LEU A 122 -19.94 18.61 33.63
CA LEU A 122 -20.43 17.26 33.32
C LEU A 122 -19.38 16.19 33.65
N HIS A 123 -19.05 16.02 34.92
CA HIS A 123 -17.95 15.14 35.34
C HIS A 123 -18.18 13.65 34.98
N ASP A 124 -19.42 13.24 34.78
CA ASP A 124 -19.83 11.88 34.38
C ASP A 124 -20.02 11.72 32.86
N TYR A 125 -19.74 12.75 32.07
CA TYR A 125 -20.04 12.78 30.62
C TYR A 125 -19.43 11.61 29.85
N TYR A 126 -18.24 11.16 30.24
CA TYR A 126 -17.55 10.02 29.62
C TYR A 126 -17.97 8.66 30.18
N GLU A 127 -18.67 8.63 31.32
CA GLU A 127 -19.19 7.43 31.97
C GLU A 127 -20.57 7.05 31.39
N VAL A 128 -21.41 8.06 31.11
CA VAL A 128 -22.81 7.88 30.64
C VAL A 128 -22.92 7.74 29.11
N ARG A 129 -21.90 8.16 28.34
CA ARG A 129 -21.92 8.15 26.85
C ARG A 129 -22.07 6.75 26.24
N LEU A 130 -21.94 5.68 27.03
CA LEU A 130 -22.20 4.29 26.62
C LEU A 130 -23.68 3.88 26.64
N ILE A 131 -24.60 4.70 27.18
CA ILE A 131 -26.01 4.33 27.41
C ILE A 131 -27.00 5.30 26.71
N ILE A 132 -26.61 5.95 25.63
CA ILE A 132 -27.60 6.60 24.75
C ILE A 132 -27.79 5.73 23.52
N PRO A 133 -28.88 4.93 23.44
CA PRO A 133 -29.23 4.29 22.19
C PRO A 133 -29.43 5.40 21.15
N PHE A 134 -28.63 5.37 20.09
CA PHE A 134 -28.81 6.15 18.88
C PHE A 134 -30.25 5.95 18.36
N LYS A 135 -31.19 6.75 18.87
CA LYS A 135 -32.54 6.86 18.35
C LYS A 135 -32.62 8.21 17.69
N ILE A 136 -32.07 8.24 16.48
CA ILE A 136 -32.27 9.31 15.51
C ILE A 136 -33.76 9.26 15.16
N PHE A 137 -34.53 10.22 15.66
CA PHE A 137 -35.78 10.67 15.04
C PHE A 137 -35.48 11.99 14.33
#